data_AF-A0A8G2BH82-F1
#
_entry.id   AF-A0A8G2BH82-F1
#
_cell.length_a   1.000
_cell.length_b   1.000
_cell.length_c   1.000
_cell.angle_alpha   90.00
_cell.angle_beta   90.00
_cell.angle_gamma   90.00
#
_symmetry.space_group_name_H-M   'P 1'
#
loop_
_entity.id
_entity.type
_entity.pdbx_description
1 polymer ?
#
loop_
_entity_poly.entity_id
_entity_poly.type
_entity_poly.pdbx_seq_one_letter_code
_entity_poly.pdbx_strand_id
1 'polypeptide(L)'
;MGRMKRELMDRKDRDQRAAQLGDLLSAKVGVFCWCNRCSHYAEASTAMLIAQLGPAFPVPEIGARMRCSSCGSKDVSTRPAWPNLGPVSKHTA
;
A
#
# COMPACT_ATOMS: atom_id res chain seq x y z
N MET A 1 18.68 5.93 29.31
CA MET A 1 17.94 6.71 28.30
C MET A 1 17.41 5.76 27.23
N GLY A 2 16.09 5.46 27.16
CA GLY A 2 15.62 4.46 26.17
C GLY A 2 14.19 3.93 26.26
N ARG A 3 13.31 4.46 27.13
CA ARG A 3 11.86 4.16 27.08
C ARG A 3 11.15 5.03 26.04
N MET A 4 11.46 6.34 26.04
CA MET A 4 10.90 7.30 25.10
C MET A 4 11.14 6.97 23.61
N LYS A 5 12.35 6.49 23.24
CA LYS A 5 12.62 6.03 21.86
C LYS A 5 11.81 4.78 21.48
N ARG A 6 11.55 3.89 22.44
CA ARG A 6 10.75 2.68 22.25
C ARG A 6 9.28 3.00 22.07
N GLU A 7 8.73 3.90 22.88
CA GLU A 7 7.33 4.37 22.76
C GLU A 7 7.09 5.14 21.46
N LEU A 8 8.10 5.89 20.97
CA LEU A 8 8.05 6.55 19.67
C LEU A 8 8.13 5.56 18.50
N MET A 9 8.92 4.49 18.63
CA MET A 9 8.97 3.41 17.63
C MET A 9 7.67 2.61 17.61
N ASP A 10 7.10 2.27 18.76
CA ASP A 10 5.80 1.60 18.88
C ASP A 10 4.65 2.45 18.36
N ARG A 11 4.64 3.76 18.64
CA ARG A 11 3.71 4.70 17.98
C ARG A 11 3.89 4.73 16.47
N LYS A 12 5.13 4.78 15.97
CA LYS A 12 5.40 4.73 14.53
C LYS A 12 5.01 3.40 13.90
N ASP A 13 5.14 2.28 14.63
CA ASP A 13 4.76 0.94 14.20
C ASP A 13 3.23 0.78 14.20
N ARG A 14 2.56 1.34 15.22
CA ARG A 14 1.11 1.39 15.33
C ARG A 14 0.45 2.31 14.30
N ASP A 15 1.09 3.43 13.98
CA ASP A 15 0.71 4.33 12.88
C ASP A 15 1.02 3.69 11.51
N GLN A 16 2.08 2.87 11.46
CA GLN A 16 2.39 1.95 10.37
C GLN A 16 1.62 0.62 10.45
N ARG A 17 0.51 0.52 11.21
CA ARG A 17 -0.40 -0.63 11.05
C ARG A 17 -0.84 -0.63 9.60
N ALA A 18 -0.18 -1.48 8.82
CA ALA A 18 -0.42 -1.66 7.42
C ALA A 18 -1.92 -1.86 7.25
N ALA A 19 -2.57 -0.92 6.58
CA ALA A 19 -4.01 -0.99 6.37
C ALA A 19 -4.32 -2.35 5.76
N GLN A 20 -5.26 -3.08 6.36
CA GLN A 20 -5.64 -4.40 5.87
C GLN A 20 -6.67 -4.24 4.77
N LEU A 21 -6.73 -5.22 3.88
CA LEU A 21 -7.71 -5.20 2.80
C LEU A 21 -9.16 -5.09 3.30
N GLY A 22 -9.48 -5.70 4.44
CA GLY A 22 -10.80 -5.60 5.08
C GLY A 22 -11.18 -4.17 5.44
N ASP A 23 -10.26 -3.41 6.06
CA ASP A 23 -10.48 -2.00 6.38
C ASP A 23 -10.70 -1.16 5.12
N LEU A 24 -9.92 -1.44 4.06
CA LEU A 24 -10.07 -0.77 2.76
C LEU A 24 -11.43 -1.06 2.12
N LEU A 25 -11.92 -2.30 2.20
CA LEU A 25 -13.21 -2.68 1.63
C LEU A 25 -14.35 -1.95 2.35
N SER A 26 -14.31 -1.92 3.69
CA SER A 26 -15.28 -1.18 4.50
C SER A 26 -15.25 0.33 4.20
N ALA A 27 -14.06 0.89 3.96
CA ALA A 27 -13.89 2.29 3.58
C ALA A 27 -14.17 2.59 2.09
N LYS A 28 -14.47 1.56 1.27
CA LYS A 28 -14.62 1.65 -0.20
C LYS A 28 -13.39 2.26 -0.88
N VAL A 29 -12.20 1.91 -0.41
CA VAL A 29 -10.92 2.39 -0.92
C VAL A 29 -10.20 1.28 -1.68
N GLY A 30 -9.71 1.60 -2.87
CA GLY A 30 -8.91 0.71 -3.71
C GLY A 30 -7.46 0.59 -3.24
N VAL A 31 -6.68 -0.27 -3.92
CA VAL A 31 -5.24 -0.38 -3.72
C VAL A 31 -4.50 0.23 -4.89
N PHE A 32 -3.78 1.31 -4.65
CA PHE A 32 -2.93 1.96 -5.64
C PHE A 32 -1.62 1.17 -5.80
N CYS A 33 -1.33 0.76 -7.02
CA CYS A 33 -0.15 -0.03 -7.38
C CYS A 33 0.73 0.79 -8.33
N TRP A 34 2.01 0.96 -7.99
CA TRP A 34 2.97 1.73 -8.77
C TRP A 34 4.19 0.88 -9.10
N CYS A 35 4.56 0.78 -10.38
CA CYS A 35 5.79 0.13 -10.79
C CYS A 35 6.97 1.10 -10.75
N ASN A 36 7.97 0.82 -9.91
CA ASN A 36 9.15 1.67 -9.78
C ASN A 36 10.08 1.61 -11.02
N ARG A 37 9.87 0.65 -11.93
CA ARG A 37 10.70 0.47 -13.14
C ARG A 37 10.23 1.24 -14.37
N CYS A 38 8.93 1.28 -14.60
CA CYS A 38 8.36 1.91 -15.81
C CYS A 38 7.36 3.03 -15.50
N SER A 39 7.17 3.37 -14.22
CA SER A 39 6.21 4.37 -13.74
C SER A 39 4.75 4.09 -14.14
N HIS A 40 4.45 2.88 -14.60
CA HIS A 40 3.09 2.42 -14.81
C HIS A 40 2.39 2.25 -13.47
N TYR A 41 1.19 2.80 -13.34
CA TYR A 41 0.35 2.63 -12.17
C TYR A 41 -1.04 2.13 -12.54
N ALA A 42 -1.66 1.43 -11.61
CA ALA A 42 -3.04 0.97 -11.72
C ALA A 42 -3.67 0.92 -10.33
N GLU A 43 -4.98 1.06 -10.27
CA GLU A 43 -5.75 0.81 -9.05
C GLU A 43 -6.35 -0.59 -9.10
N ALA A 44 -6.06 -1.40 -8.10
CA ALA A 44 -6.58 -2.75 -7.95
C ALA A 44 -7.81 -2.74 -7.04
N SER A 45 -8.84 -3.50 -7.43
CA SER A 45 -10.05 -3.69 -6.64
C SER A 45 -9.74 -4.44 -5.34
N THR A 46 -10.06 -3.81 -4.21
CA THR A 46 -9.90 -4.41 -2.88
C THR A 46 -10.69 -5.70 -2.73
N ALA A 47 -11.92 -5.77 -3.27
CA ALA A 47 -12.72 -7.00 -3.23
C ALA A 47 -12.04 -8.17 -3.96
N MET A 48 -11.41 -7.89 -5.11
CA MET A 48 -10.68 -8.87 -5.90
C MET A 48 -9.42 -9.34 -5.17
N LEU A 49 -8.72 -8.44 -4.49
CA LEU A 49 -7.56 -8.78 -3.66
C LEU A 49 -7.96 -9.60 -2.43
N ILE A 50 -9.09 -9.29 -1.78
CA ILE A 50 -9.62 -10.07 -0.64
C ILE A 50 -9.94 -11.49 -1.07
N ALA A 51 -10.56 -11.68 -2.24
CA ALA A 51 -10.89 -13.00 -2.75
C ALA A 51 -9.65 -13.89 -2.94
N GLN A 52 -8.47 -13.30 -3.18
CA GLN A 52 -7.22 -14.04 -3.40
C GLN A 52 -6.35 -14.18 -2.15
N LEU A 53 -6.28 -13.14 -1.32
CA LEU A 53 -5.31 -13.03 -0.21
C LEU A 53 -5.96 -13.08 1.17
N GLY A 54 -7.28 -12.90 1.24
CA GLY A 54 -8.03 -12.77 2.47
C GLY A 54 -8.10 -11.33 2.99
N PRO A 55 -9.08 -11.02 3.85
CA PRO A 55 -9.33 -9.66 4.32
C PRO A 55 -8.29 -9.13 5.31
N ALA A 56 -7.60 -10.01 6.04
CA ALA A 56 -6.57 -9.61 7.01
C ALA A 56 -5.21 -9.30 6.36
N PHE A 57 -5.10 -9.42 5.03
CA PHE A 57 -3.83 -9.26 4.34
C PHE A 57 -3.42 -7.77 4.29
N PRO A 58 -2.18 -7.42 4.66
CA PRO A 58 -1.71 -6.04 4.72
C PRO A 58 -1.36 -5.51 3.32
N VAL A 59 -1.82 -4.28 3.02
CA VAL A 59 -1.66 -3.66 1.70
C VAL A 59 -0.20 -3.52 1.21
N PRO A 60 0.79 -3.13 2.04
CA PRO A 60 2.18 -3.02 1.61
C PRO A 60 2.81 -4.34 1.15
N GLU A 61 2.34 -5.48 1.66
CA GLU A 61 2.87 -6.79 1.27
C GLU A 61 2.31 -7.28 -0.08
N ILE A 62 1.26 -6.64 -0.60
CA ILE A 62 0.63 -7.01 -1.87
C ILE A 62 1.61 -6.80 -3.03
N GLY A 63 2.41 -5.73 -3.00
CA GLY A 63 3.41 -5.41 -4.02
C GLY A 63 4.39 -6.55 -4.29
N ALA A 64 4.80 -7.28 -3.25
CA ALA A 64 5.71 -8.43 -3.38
C ALA A 64 5.11 -9.60 -4.17
N ARG A 65 3.77 -9.66 -4.28
CA ARG A 65 3.02 -10.67 -5.03
C ARG A 65 2.56 -10.19 -6.40
N MET A 66 2.82 -8.93 -6.75
CA MET A 66 2.39 -8.32 -7.99
C MET A 66 3.46 -8.36 -9.08
N ARG A 67 3.00 -8.25 -10.32
CA ARG A 67 3.83 -8.09 -11.50
C ARG A 67 3.25 -6.97 -12.36
N CYS A 68 4.08 -6.02 -12.78
CA CYS A 68 3.66 -4.97 -13.68
C CYS A 68 3.18 -5.57 -15.01
N SER A 69 1.95 -5.24 -15.43
CA SER A 69 1.39 -5.68 -16.71
C SER A 69 2.09 -5.08 -17.93
N SER A 70 2.74 -3.92 -17.76
CA SER A 70 3.45 -3.23 -18.85
C SER A 70 4.88 -3.76 -19.05
N CYS A 71 5.69 -3.86 -17.99
CA CYS A 71 7.10 -4.24 -18.11
C CYS A 71 7.47 -5.61 -17.51
N GLY A 72 6.53 -6.28 -16.82
CA GLY A 72 6.79 -7.58 -16.19
C GLY A 72 7.67 -7.53 -14.92
N SER A 73 8.04 -6.35 -14.42
CA SER A 73 8.82 -6.23 -13.18
C SER A 73 8.00 -6.63 -11.94
N LYS A 74 8.67 -7.16 -10.91
CA LYS A 74 8.12 -7.41 -9.57
C LYS A 74 8.36 -6.26 -8.59
N ASP A 75 9.03 -5.21 -9.04
CA ASP A 75 9.30 -4.00 -8.26
C ASP A 75 8.08 -3.07 -8.30
N VAL A 76 7.07 -3.46 -7.51
CA VAL A 76 5.76 -2.79 -7.42
C VAL A 76 5.52 -2.34 -5.98
N SER A 77 5.33 -1.04 -5.81
CA SER A 77 4.94 -0.41 -4.56
C SER A 77 3.42 -0.36 -4.46
N THR A 78 2.85 -0.85 -3.36
CA THR A 78 1.41 -0.81 -3.10
C THR A 78 1.07 0.08 -1.90
N ARG A 79 0.00 0.86 -2.04
CA ARG A 79 -0.54 1.69 -0.95
C ARG A 79 -2.07 1.76 -1.05
N PRO A 80 -2.78 2.04 0.05
CA PRO A 80 -4.20 2.35 -0.04
C PRO A 80 -4.43 3.62 -0.88
N ALA A 81 -5.45 3.61 -1.74
CA ALA A 81 -5.82 4.74 -2.59
C ALA A 81 -6.71 5.75 -1.85
N TRP A 82 -6.27 6.20 -0.66
CA TRP A 82 -7.05 7.17 0.12
C TRP A 82 -7.27 8.46 -0.71
N PRO A 83 -8.51 8.96 -0.83
CA PRO A 83 -8.83 10.07 -1.74
C PRO A 83 -8.13 11.39 -1.39
N ASN A 84 -7.78 11.60 -0.11
CA ASN A 84 -7.05 12.78 0.35
C ASN A 84 -5.51 12.65 0.29
N LEU A 85 -4.99 11.48 -0.12
CA LEU A 85 -3.57 11.23 -0.37
C LEU A 85 -3.35 11.10 -1.88
N GLY A 86 -3.58 12.22 -2.58
CA GLY A 86 -3.21 12.38 -4.00
C GLY A 86 -1.74 11.99 -4.28
N PRO A 87 -1.30 11.96 -5.55
CA PRO A 87 0.08 11.61 -5.88
C PRO A 87 1.06 12.46 -5.07
N VAL A 88 1.86 11.80 -4.23
CA VAL A 88 2.81 12.48 -3.31
C VAL A 88 4.06 12.99 -4.04
N SER A 89 4.12 12.80 -5.36
CA SER A 89 5.25 13.21 -6.20
C SER A 89 5.00 14.60 -6.79
N LYS A 90 5.43 15.64 -6.08
CA LYS A 90 5.82 16.91 -6.70
C LYS A 90 7.34 17.00 -6.60
N HIS A 91 8.06 16.61 -7.65
CA HIS A 91 9.43 17.10 -7.82
C HIS A 91 9.31 18.48 -8.47
N THR A 92 9.48 19.54 -7.69
CA THR A 92 9.79 20.85 -8.25
C THR A 92 11.27 20.81 -8.62
N ALA A 93 11.56 21.01 -9.91
CA ALA A 93 12.89 21.27 -10.43
C ALA A 93 13.37 22.66 -10.00
#